data_AF-A0A1Q5PZG1-F1
#
_entry.id   AF-A0A1Q5PZG1-F1
#
_cell.length_a   1.000
_cell.length_b   1.000
_cell.length_c   1.000
_cell.angle_alpha   90.00
_cell.angle_beta   90.00
_cell.angle_gamma   90.00
#
_symmetry.space_group_name_H-M   'P 1'
#
loop_
_entity.id
_entity.type
_entity.pdbx_description
1 polymer ?
#
loop_
_entity_poly.entity_id
_entity_poly.type
_entity_poly.pdbx_seq_one_letter_code
_entity_poly.pdbx_strand_id
1 'polypeptide(L)'
;MKDEDCQCEEVRRRLDELIDAELEDDLCARLQRHVDACPECHEIADVEAHIRRTLRRACSERAPEQLRARVLRITVQRTTYYG
;
A
#
# COMPACT_ATOMS: atom_id res chain seq x y z
N MET A 1 1.79 27.07 19.66
CA MET A 1 1.39 26.27 18.49
C MET A 1 2.64 25.93 17.69
N LYS A 2 3.37 24.90 18.11
CA LYS A 2 4.52 24.35 17.37
C LYS A 2 4.47 22.82 17.35
N ASP A 3 3.76 22.22 18.30
CA ASP A 3 3.65 20.78 18.43
C ASP A 3 2.77 20.13 17.34
N GLU A 4 1.69 20.79 16.91
CA GLU A 4 0.83 20.28 15.81
C GLU A 4 1.55 20.25 14.46
N ASP A 5 2.34 21.27 14.13
CA ASP A 5 3.07 21.35 12.86
C ASP A 5 4.13 20.23 12.74
N CYS A 6 4.84 19.95 13.84
CA CYS A 6 5.77 18.83 13.92
C CYS A 6 5.09 17.47 13.74
N GLN A 7 3.85 17.30 14.24
CA GLN A 7 3.11 16.05 14.11
C GLN A 7 2.54 15.87 12.70
N CYS A 8 2.04 16.93 12.07
CA CYS A 8 1.59 16.91 10.68
C CYS A 8 2.74 16.56 9.73
N GLU A 9 3.92 17.17 9.92
CA GLU A 9 5.10 16.87 9.10
C GLU A 9 5.53 15.39 9.27
N GLU A 10 5.46 14.87 10.50
CA GLU A 10 5.78 13.48 10.78
C GLU A 10 4.83 12.51 10.08
N VAL A 11 3.51 12.75 10.16
CA VAL A 11 2.52 11.98 9.41
C VAL A 11 2.81 12.02 7.92
N ARG A 12 3.07 13.21 7.35
CA ARG A 12 3.36 13.35 5.92
C ARG A 12 4.61 12.60 5.48
N ARG A 13 5.64 12.54 6.33
CA ARG A 13 6.88 11.80 6.04
C ARG A 13 6.70 10.28 6.14
N ARG A 14 5.80 9.81 6.99
CA ARG A 14 5.58 8.38 7.30
C ARG A 14 4.25 7.85 6.75
N LEU A 15 3.55 8.62 5.92
CA LEU A 15 2.18 8.30 5.49
C LEU A 15 2.13 6.98 4.72
N ASP A 16 3.11 6.76 3.86
CA ASP A 16 3.19 5.55 3.05
C ASP A 16 3.36 4.30 3.93
N GLU A 17 4.28 4.36 4.89
CA GLU A 17 4.55 3.29 5.87
C GLU A 17 3.33 3.05 6.77
N LEU A 18 2.62 4.12 7.16
CA LEU A 18 1.38 4.02 7.93
C LEU A 18 0.28 3.30 7.15
N ILE A 19 0.10 3.62 5.87
CA ILE A 19 -0.93 3.00 5.01
C ILE A 19 -0.60 1.54 4.68
N ASP A 20 0.68 1.20 4.54
CA ASP A 20 1.13 -0.17 4.32
C ASP A 20 1.26 -0.98 5.62
N ALA A 21 1.00 -0.37 6.79
CA ALA A 21 1.15 -0.98 8.11
C ALA A 21 2.57 -1.53 8.36
N GLU A 22 3.59 -0.79 7.91
CA GLU A 22 5.00 -1.14 8.06
C GLU A 22 5.67 -0.44 9.26
N LEU A 23 4.88 0.27 10.07
CA LEU A 23 5.34 0.93 11.29
C LEU A 23 5.17 0.03 12.51
N GLU A 24 5.96 0.30 13.56
CA GLU A 24 5.75 -0.29 14.88
C GLU A 24 4.34 0.06 15.40
N ASP A 25 3.69 -0.88 16.10
CA ASP A 25 2.30 -0.74 16.55
C ASP A 25 2.05 0.55 17.35
N ASP A 26 2.97 0.90 18.26
CA ASP A 26 2.89 2.11 19.09
C ASP A 26 2.97 3.40 18.24
N LEU A 27 3.83 3.40 17.23
CA LEU A 27 4.01 4.52 16.31
C LEU A 27 2.80 4.65 15.38
N CYS A 28 2.32 3.53 14.84
CA CYS A 28 1.11 3.45 14.04
C CYS A 28 -0.10 4.02 14.80
N ALA A 29 -0.33 3.56 16.04
CA ALA A 29 -1.43 4.05 16.87
C ALA A 29 -1.32 5.55 17.19
N ARG A 30 -0.10 6.08 17.36
CA ARG A 30 0.11 7.52 17.58
C ARG A 30 -0.20 8.36 16.35
N LEU A 31 0.31 7.97 15.19
CA LEU A 31 0.08 8.71 13.95
C LEU A 31 -1.39 8.61 13.54
N GLN A 32 -2.03 7.45 13.71
CA GLN A 32 -3.45 7.27 13.45
C GLN A 32 -4.31 8.22 14.29
N ARG A 33 -4.03 8.33 15.60
CA ARG A 33 -4.72 9.31 16.46
C ARG A 33 -4.57 10.75 15.99
N HIS A 34 -3.43 11.11 15.42
CA HIS A 34 -3.23 12.44 14.86
C HIS A 34 -4.03 12.62 13.56
N VAL A 35 -3.98 11.64 12.65
CA VAL A 35 -4.78 11.63 11.42
C VAL A 35 -6.28 11.78 11.75
N ASP A 36 -6.77 11.08 12.77
CA ASP A 36 -8.18 11.14 13.19
C ASP A 36 -8.55 12.51 13.82
N ALA A 37 -7.59 13.21 14.41
CA ALA A 37 -7.80 14.49 15.09
C ALA A 37 -7.54 15.71 14.19
N CYS A 38 -6.76 15.56 13.11
CA CYS A 38 -6.33 16.62 12.22
C CYS A 38 -7.00 16.49 10.83
N PRO A 39 -7.91 17.42 10.45
CA PRO A 39 -8.61 17.36 9.16
C PRO A 39 -7.66 17.35 7.94
N GLU A 40 -6.57 18.12 8.00
CA GLU A 40 -5.60 18.19 6.91
C GLU A 40 -4.89 16.85 6.70
N CYS A 41 -4.42 16.22 7.78
CA CYS A 41 -3.78 14.90 7.72
C CYS A 41 -4.78 13.82 7.30
N HIS A 42 -6.03 13.90 7.76
CA HIS A 42 -7.10 13.01 7.34
C HIS A 42 -7.31 13.07 5.82
N GLU A 43 -7.47 14.27 5.26
CA GLU A 43 -7.69 14.45 3.81
C GLU A 43 -6.55 13.87 2.99
N ILE A 44 -5.29 14.10 3.40
CA ILE A 44 -4.12 13.57 2.69
C ILE A 44 -4.11 12.03 2.75
N ALA A 45 -4.35 11.44 3.93
CA ALA A 45 -4.38 9.99 4.09
C ALA A 45 -5.50 9.33 3.28
N ASP A 46 -6.69 9.97 3.22
CA ASP A 46 -7.83 9.45 2.47
C ASP A 46 -7.58 9.47 0.96
N VAL A 47 -6.95 10.55 0.45
CA VAL A 47 -6.54 10.65 -0.96
C VAL A 47 -5.53 9.56 -1.31
N GLU A 48 -4.49 9.39 -0.50
CA GLU A 48 -3.46 8.37 -0.73
C GLU A 48 -4.05 6.95 -0.71
N ALA A 49 -4.90 6.64 0.27
CA ALA A 49 -5.60 5.37 0.35
C ALA A 49 -6.53 5.15 -0.86
N HIS A 50 -7.21 6.19 -1.35
CA HIS A 50 -8.06 6.12 -2.53
C HIS A 50 -7.28 5.84 -3.80
N ILE A 51 -6.14 6.53 -4.00
CA ILE A 51 -5.24 6.31 -5.14
C ILE A 51 -4.72 4.88 -5.11
N ARG A 52 -4.17 4.41 -3.98
CA ARG A 52 -3.67 3.03 -3.85
C ARG A 52 -4.76 1.99 -4.09
N ARG A 53 -5.97 2.20 -3.59
CA ARG A 53 -7.13 1.32 -3.83
C ARG A 53 -7.49 1.27 -5.32
N THR A 54 -7.45 2.42 -6.00
CA THR A 54 -7.71 2.52 -7.44
C THR A 54 -6.64 1.81 -8.25
N LEU A 55 -5.36 2.02 -7.93
CA LEU A 55 -4.24 1.31 -8.55
C LEU A 55 -4.33 -0.20 -8.33
N ARG A 56 -4.63 -0.66 -7.11
CA ARG A 56 -4.84 -2.08 -6.82
C ARG A 56 -5.98 -2.67 -7.66
N ARG A 57 -7.09 -1.94 -7.85
CA ARG A 57 -8.20 -2.36 -8.72
C ARG A 57 -7.78 -2.43 -10.20
N ALA A 58 -7.12 -1.41 -10.72
CA ALA A 58 -6.64 -1.37 -12.10
C ALA A 58 -5.59 -2.46 -12.39
N CYS A 59 -4.62 -2.66 -11.50
CA CYS A 59 -3.60 -3.71 -11.60
C CYS A 59 -4.14 -5.12 -11.31
N SER A 60 -5.37 -5.25 -10.81
CA SER A 60 -6.05 -6.53 -10.64
C SER A 60 -6.88 -6.95 -11.87
N GLU A 61 -6.79 -6.23 -12.99
CA GLU A 61 -7.17 -6.79 -14.30
C GLU A 61 -6.37 -8.07 -14.52
N ARG A 62 -7.07 -9.20 -14.41
CA ARG A 62 -6.50 -10.55 -14.47
C ARG A 62 -5.61 -10.65 -15.70
N ALA A 63 -4.40 -11.18 -15.51
CA ALA A 63 -3.56 -11.59 -16.62
C ALA A 63 -4.42 -12.35 -17.64
N PRO A 64 -4.49 -11.90 -18.90
CA PRO A 64 -5.28 -12.52 -19.95
C PRO A 64 -5.09 -14.05 -19.91
N GLU A 65 -6.17 -14.83 -20.00
CA GLU A 65 -6.10 -16.29 -19.89
C GLU A 65 -5.06 -16.88 -20.87
N GLN A 66 -4.85 -16.22 -22.00
CA GLN A 66 -3.83 -16.54 -22.99
C GLN A 66 -2.38 -16.45 -22.46
N LEU A 67 -2.08 -15.48 -21.59
CA LEU A 67 -0.77 -15.36 -20.93
C LEU A 67 -0.60 -16.43 -19.85
N ARG A 68 -1.64 -16.72 -19.05
CA ARG A 68 -1.63 -17.84 -18.08
C ARG A 68 -1.39 -19.19 -18.77
N ALA A 69 -2.07 -19.45 -19.89
CA ALA A 69 -1.90 -20.67 -20.67
C ALA A 69 -0.48 -20.80 -21.25
N ARG A 70 0.14 -19.69 -21.70
CA ARG A 70 1.53 -19.69 -22.16
C ARG A 70 2.52 -19.98 -21.03
N VAL A 71 2.36 -19.36 -19.86
CA VAL A 71 3.23 -19.60 -18.70
C VAL A 71 3.13 -21.05 -18.24
N LEU A 72 1.91 -21.61 -18.13
CA LEU A 72 1.70 -23.01 -17.76
C LEU A 72 2.39 -23.99 -18.73
N ARG A 73 2.30 -23.74 -20.04
CA ARG A 73 3.00 -24.56 -21.05
C ARG A 73 4.53 -24.56 -20.86
N ILE A 74 5.11 -23.41 -20.52
CA ILE A 74 6.56 -23.27 -20.30
C ILE A 74 6.98 -23.96 -18.99
N THR A 75 6.18 -23.85 -17.92
CA THR A 75 6.52 -24.46 -16.62
C THR A 75 6.44 -25.99 -16.61
N VAL A 76 5.56 -26.59 -17.43
CA VAL A 76 5.44 -28.06 -17.54
C VAL A 76 6.65 -28.70 -18.24
N GLN A 77 7.38 -27.95 -19.09
CA GLN A 77 8.57 -28.48 -19.78
C GLN A 77 9.82 -28.60 -18.89
N ARG A 78 9.86 -27.96 -17.71
CA ARG A 78 11.05 -27.98 -16.84
C ARG A 78 11.13 -29.17 -15.89
N THR A 79 10.04 -29.89 -15.66
CA THR A 79 10.02 -31.07 -14.78
C THR A 79 10.41 -32.37 -15.47
N THR A 80 10.59 -32.37 -16.81
CA THR A 80 10.98 -33.57 -17.57
C THR A 80 12.49 -33.65 -17.89
N TYR A 81 13.30 -32.69 -17.42
CA TYR A 81 14.75 -32.63 -17.70
C TYR A 81 15.65 -32.70 -16.45
N TYR A 82 15.11 -33.13 -15.31
CA TYR A 82 15.88 -33.64 -14.17
C TYR A 82 15.21 -34.93 -13.68
N GLY A 83 15.45 -35.99 -14.43
CA GLY A 83 15.13 -37.38 -14.10
C GLY A 83 16.16 -38.26 -14.77
#